data_AF-A0AAN5I3J2-F1
#
_entry.id   AF-A0AAN5I3J2-F1
#
_cell.length_a   1.000
_cell.length_b   1.000
_cell.length_c   1.000
_cell.angle_alpha   90.00
_cell.angle_beta   90.00
_cell.angle_gamma   90.00
#
_symmetry.space_group_name_H-M   'P 1'
#
loop_
_entity.id
_entity.type
_entity.pdbx_description
1 polymer ?
#
loop_
_entity_poly.entity_id
_entity_poly.type
_entity_poly.pdbx_seq_one_letter_code
_entity_poly.pdbx_strand_id
1 'polypeptide(L)'
;CVKFVPRTALDNDFLYIGKIDGCYSDVGKAGRRQELSLDDGCLQYDTVIHELMHSVGFYHEHERWDRDEHITILWHNIDRGAYDQFGKVDPTEASYYGQAYDYFSVMHYDSFAFSKNGFHTMVARRPAMTKVIGTATDFSPTDILKINMMYSCTEQLAASAVLTPTIIGTFSLSAENLPSAPQIPQPGIIPSPGIPPPPTALGGTPTAVVDGSGRLPVITQMIGATNFDNIGMTVDTITKPLEGSELCQDRTSLCWRWLDRCRVLFYEKIMREFCGASCGFCLRGLPNIASSPKARFL
;
A
#
# COMPACT_ATOMS: atom_id res chain seq x y z
N CYS A 1 -12.51 -26.80 -1.99
CA CYS A 1 -12.62 -27.78 -0.88
C CYS A 1 -12.58 -27.18 0.54
N VAL A 2 -12.07 -25.97 0.78
CA VAL A 2 -12.06 -25.32 2.11
C VAL A 2 -13.46 -25.28 2.75
N LYS A 3 -13.53 -25.42 4.09
CA LYS A 3 -14.76 -25.31 4.89
C LYS A 3 -14.47 -24.61 6.23
N PHE A 4 -15.21 -23.56 6.55
CA PHE A 4 -15.28 -23.04 7.91
C PHE A 4 -16.28 -23.85 8.74
N VAL A 5 -15.94 -24.15 10.00
CA VAL A 5 -16.76 -24.97 10.90
C VAL A 5 -16.79 -24.35 12.31
N PRO A 6 -17.86 -24.55 13.11
CA PRO A 6 -17.89 -24.11 14.50
C PRO A 6 -16.77 -24.75 15.32
N ARG A 7 -16.00 -23.91 16.02
CA ARG A 7 -14.83 -24.32 16.82
C ARG A 7 -15.22 -25.25 17.97
N THR A 8 -14.48 -26.34 18.15
CA THR A 8 -14.54 -27.25 19.30
C THR A 8 -13.43 -26.98 20.32
N ALA A 9 -13.46 -27.68 21.46
CA ALA A 9 -12.39 -27.62 22.47
C ALA A 9 -11.06 -28.26 22.02
N LEU A 10 -11.05 -29.04 20.92
CA LEU A 10 -9.84 -29.65 20.37
C LEU A 10 -9.10 -28.72 19.39
N ASP A 11 -9.81 -27.72 18.85
CA ASP A 11 -9.29 -26.77 17.88
C ASP A 11 -8.40 -25.74 18.57
N ASN A 12 -7.10 -26.00 18.49
CA ASN A 12 -6.02 -25.21 19.09
C ASN A 12 -5.80 -23.88 18.37
N ASP A 13 -6.14 -23.83 17.09
CA ASP A 13 -5.99 -22.68 16.18
C ASP A 13 -7.36 -22.41 15.54
N PHE A 14 -7.82 -21.15 15.56
CA PHE A 14 -9.18 -20.79 15.16
C PHE A 14 -9.31 -19.29 14.87
N LEU A 15 -10.25 -18.94 14.00
CA LEU A 15 -10.68 -17.57 13.80
C LEU A 15 -11.66 -17.15 14.90
N TYR A 16 -11.41 -15.99 15.50
CA TYR A 16 -12.35 -15.22 16.28
C TYR A 16 -12.92 -14.12 15.38
N ILE A 17 -14.10 -14.40 14.82
CA ILE A 17 -14.87 -13.44 14.01
C ILE A 17 -15.69 -12.58 14.97
N GLY A 18 -15.56 -11.26 14.87
CA GLY A 18 -16.32 -10.33 15.71
C GLY A 18 -16.13 -8.87 15.33
N LYS A 19 -16.92 -7.99 15.94
CA LYS A 19 -16.78 -6.53 15.83
C LYS A 19 -15.63 -6.05 16.71
N ILE A 20 -14.55 -5.56 16.09
CA ILE A 20 -13.33 -5.13 16.78
C ILE A 20 -13.00 -3.67 16.40
N ASP A 21 -12.51 -3.45 15.17
CA ASP A 21 -12.19 -2.13 14.60
C ASP A 21 -12.13 -2.24 13.07
N GLY A 22 -13.13 -1.70 12.36
CA GLY A 22 -13.22 -1.80 10.90
C GLY A 22 -13.26 -3.25 10.36
N CYS A 23 -12.72 -3.44 9.16
CA CYS A 23 -12.66 -4.73 8.46
C CYS A 23 -11.19 -5.14 8.29
N TYR A 24 -10.80 -6.33 8.77
CA TYR A 24 -9.48 -6.92 8.53
C TYR A 24 -9.41 -8.41 8.94
N SER A 25 -8.45 -9.15 8.39
CA SER A 25 -7.93 -10.40 8.96
C SER A 25 -6.42 -10.54 8.71
N ASP A 26 -5.74 -11.34 9.55
CA ASP A 26 -4.37 -11.78 9.25
C ASP A 26 -4.35 -12.69 8.01
N VAL A 27 -3.31 -12.57 7.18
CA VAL A 27 -3.17 -13.38 5.97
C VAL A 27 -2.70 -14.80 6.31
N GLY A 28 -3.54 -15.78 6.01
CA GLY A 28 -3.27 -17.20 6.25
C GLY A 28 -3.45 -17.58 7.72
N LYS A 29 -2.70 -18.59 8.18
CA LYS A 29 -2.83 -19.15 9.54
C LYS A 29 -1.76 -18.58 10.48
N ALA A 30 -2.10 -17.56 11.26
CA ALA A 30 -1.24 -17.06 12.35
C ALA A 30 -1.13 -18.06 13.52
N GLY A 31 -2.17 -18.87 13.74
CA GLY A 31 -2.26 -19.85 14.84
C GLY A 31 -2.89 -19.28 16.12
N ARG A 32 -3.25 -20.17 17.04
CA ARG A 32 -4.05 -19.83 18.24
C ARG A 32 -5.33 -19.06 17.90
N ARG A 33 -5.70 -18.05 18.69
CA ARG A 33 -6.78 -17.11 18.37
C ARG A 33 -6.23 -16.13 17.33
N GLN A 34 -6.67 -16.28 16.10
CA GLN A 34 -6.48 -15.30 15.03
C GLN A 34 -7.75 -14.45 14.92
N GLU A 35 -7.63 -13.15 14.66
CA GLU A 35 -8.78 -12.25 14.65
C GLU A 35 -9.25 -11.92 13.23
N LEU A 36 -10.56 -11.76 13.08
CA LEU A 36 -11.20 -11.32 11.84
C LEU A 36 -12.26 -10.30 12.24
N SER A 37 -11.96 -9.02 12.01
CA SER A 37 -12.83 -7.91 12.37
C SER A 37 -13.91 -7.73 11.32
N LEU A 38 -15.16 -7.71 11.77
CA LEU A 38 -16.33 -7.30 11.00
C LEU A 38 -17.15 -6.33 11.86
N ASP A 39 -16.83 -5.04 11.75
CA ASP A 39 -17.62 -3.95 12.31
C ASP A 39 -18.93 -3.71 11.50
N ASP A 40 -19.81 -2.80 11.94
CA ASP A 40 -21.16 -2.60 11.38
C ASP A 40 -21.15 -2.31 9.87
N GLY A 41 -20.11 -1.64 9.37
CA GLY A 41 -19.91 -1.35 7.94
C GLY A 41 -19.43 -2.54 7.11
N CYS A 42 -18.90 -3.59 7.74
CA CYS A 42 -18.25 -4.73 7.10
C CYS A 42 -19.20 -5.90 6.81
N LEU A 43 -20.46 -5.81 7.22
CA LEU A 43 -21.44 -6.92 7.13
C LEU A 43 -22.05 -7.11 5.73
N GLN A 44 -21.34 -6.69 4.67
CA GLN A 44 -21.69 -6.97 3.28
C GLN A 44 -21.04 -8.28 2.82
N TYR A 45 -21.70 -8.99 1.89
CA TYR A 45 -21.27 -10.35 1.50
C TYR A 45 -19.86 -10.39 0.92
N ASP A 46 -19.56 -9.44 0.02
CA ASP A 46 -18.27 -9.20 -0.61
C ASP A 46 -17.16 -8.91 0.41
N THR A 47 -17.39 -7.98 1.34
CA THR A 47 -16.44 -7.72 2.44
C THR A 47 -16.21 -8.96 3.30
N VAL A 48 -17.26 -9.71 3.65
CA VAL A 48 -17.12 -10.91 4.49
C VAL A 48 -16.30 -12.00 3.77
N ILE A 49 -16.47 -12.21 2.46
CA ILE A 49 -15.65 -13.18 1.72
C ILE A 49 -14.22 -12.69 1.47
N HIS A 50 -13.98 -11.38 1.37
CA HIS A 50 -12.65 -10.78 1.29
C HIS A 50 -11.83 -11.09 2.56
N GLU A 51 -12.37 -10.78 3.74
CA GLU A 51 -11.68 -11.06 5.02
C GLU A 51 -11.49 -12.56 5.27
N LEU A 52 -12.46 -13.40 4.87
CA LEU A 52 -12.30 -14.84 4.93
C LEU A 52 -11.21 -15.33 3.95
N MET A 53 -11.06 -14.72 2.76
CA MET A 53 -10.00 -15.08 1.81
C MET A 53 -8.61 -14.61 2.25
N HIS A 54 -8.49 -13.49 2.97
CA HIS A 54 -7.29 -13.17 3.74
C HIS A 54 -6.93 -14.32 4.71
N SER A 55 -7.87 -14.75 5.56
CA SER A 55 -7.62 -15.85 6.51
C SER A 55 -7.26 -17.20 5.87
N VAL A 56 -7.62 -17.40 4.59
CA VAL A 56 -7.28 -18.57 3.76
C VAL A 56 -5.86 -18.46 3.16
N GLY A 57 -5.23 -17.28 3.18
CA GLY A 57 -3.83 -17.09 2.81
C GLY A 57 -3.58 -16.25 1.57
N PHE A 58 -4.50 -15.35 1.22
CA PHE A 58 -4.35 -14.44 0.08
C PHE A 58 -4.09 -12.99 0.50
N TYR A 59 -3.08 -12.39 -0.12
CA TYR A 59 -2.81 -10.95 -0.13
C TYR A 59 -3.68 -10.25 -1.16
N HIS A 60 -3.64 -8.92 -1.24
CA HIS A 60 -4.38 -8.21 -2.28
C HIS A 60 -3.77 -8.41 -3.66
N GLU A 61 -4.60 -8.45 -4.70
CA GLU A 61 -4.12 -8.68 -6.08
C GLU A 61 -3.21 -7.54 -6.56
N HIS A 62 -3.41 -6.31 -6.06
CA HIS A 62 -2.53 -5.17 -6.32
C HIS A 62 -1.21 -5.20 -5.52
N GLU A 63 -0.97 -6.20 -4.66
CA GLU A 63 0.33 -6.39 -4.00
C GLU A 63 1.23 -7.38 -4.73
N ARG A 64 0.74 -8.01 -5.82
CA ARG A 64 1.54 -8.94 -6.65
C ARG A 64 2.84 -8.29 -7.13
N TRP A 65 3.91 -9.08 -7.15
CA TRP A 65 5.22 -8.66 -7.64
C TRP A 65 5.19 -8.18 -9.10
N ASP A 66 4.33 -8.79 -9.94
CA ASP A 66 4.16 -8.51 -11.38
C ASP A 66 3.16 -7.37 -11.69
N ARG A 67 2.46 -6.83 -10.68
CA ARG A 67 1.35 -5.86 -10.85
C ARG A 67 1.67 -4.68 -11.78
N ASP A 68 2.93 -4.24 -11.84
CA ASP A 68 3.32 -3.03 -12.56
C ASP A 68 3.26 -3.25 -14.09
N GLU A 69 3.04 -4.50 -14.56
CA GLU A 69 2.66 -4.83 -15.94
C GLU A 69 1.15 -4.66 -16.21
N HIS A 70 0.35 -4.45 -15.16
CA HIS A 70 -1.12 -4.52 -15.18
C HIS A 70 -1.80 -3.24 -14.68
N ILE A 71 -1.21 -2.59 -13.68
CA ILE A 71 -1.67 -1.34 -13.05
C ILE A 71 -0.54 -0.30 -12.97
N THR A 72 -0.86 0.90 -12.47
CA THR A 72 0.09 1.96 -12.16
C THR A 72 -0.36 2.67 -10.89
N ILE A 73 0.53 2.71 -9.89
CA ILE A 73 0.28 3.33 -8.59
C ILE A 73 0.56 4.84 -8.67
N LEU A 74 -0.43 5.66 -8.32
CA LEU A 74 -0.37 7.12 -8.36
C LEU A 74 -0.04 7.69 -6.98
N TRP A 75 1.18 7.40 -6.51
CA TRP A 75 1.73 7.76 -5.18
C TRP A 75 1.50 9.21 -4.71
N HIS A 76 1.34 10.15 -5.63
CA HIS A 76 1.04 11.55 -5.30
C HIS A 76 -0.40 11.77 -4.78
N ASN A 77 -1.34 10.87 -5.08
CA ASN A 77 -2.75 10.93 -4.63
C ASN A 77 -3.01 10.10 -3.36
N ILE A 78 -2.15 9.13 -3.03
CA ILE A 78 -2.28 8.28 -1.83
C ILE A 78 -1.94 9.08 -0.57
N ASP A 79 -2.62 8.84 0.55
CA ASP A 79 -2.18 9.35 1.86
C ASP A 79 -0.79 8.80 2.23
N ARG A 80 0.07 9.64 2.82
CA ARG A 80 1.43 9.23 3.23
C ARG A 80 1.41 8.19 4.34
N GLY A 81 0.36 8.16 5.17
CA GLY A 81 0.17 7.17 6.23
C GLY A 81 -0.29 5.79 5.74
N ALA A 82 -0.48 5.61 4.43
CA ALA A 82 -0.95 4.37 3.81
C ALA A 82 -0.07 3.90 2.62
N TYR A 83 1.16 4.42 2.48
CA TYR A 83 2.08 4.01 1.39
C TYR A 83 2.48 2.53 1.47
N ASP A 84 2.48 1.96 2.67
CA ASP A 84 2.66 0.54 2.97
C ASP A 84 1.56 -0.35 2.40
N GLN A 85 0.30 0.12 2.36
CA GLN A 85 -0.86 -0.58 1.78
C GLN A 85 -0.76 -0.74 0.24
N PHE A 86 0.27 -0.14 -0.37
CA PHE A 86 0.65 -0.28 -1.77
C PHE A 86 2.05 -0.89 -1.93
N GLY A 87 2.54 -1.59 -0.89
CA GLY A 87 3.71 -2.45 -0.98
C GLY A 87 3.55 -3.53 -2.05
N LYS A 88 4.65 -4.24 -2.33
CA LYS A 88 4.60 -5.54 -3.02
C LYS A 88 4.96 -6.61 -2.02
N VAL A 89 4.24 -7.73 -2.04
CA VAL A 89 4.62 -8.91 -1.26
C VAL A 89 5.80 -9.59 -1.95
N ASP A 90 6.72 -10.14 -1.15
CA ASP A 90 7.90 -10.81 -1.68
C ASP A 90 7.52 -12.13 -2.41
N PRO A 91 8.13 -12.46 -3.57
CA PRO A 91 7.87 -13.72 -4.27
C PRO A 91 8.17 -15.00 -3.47
N THR A 92 8.86 -14.90 -2.33
CA THR A 92 9.06 -16.02 -1.37
C THR A 92 7.94 -16.15 -0.33
N GLU A 93 7.14 -15.09 -0.12
CA GLU A 93 5.99 -15.08 0.79
C GLU A 93 4.66 -15.41 0.07
N ALA A 94 4.51 -15.01 -1.20
CA ALA A 94 3.27 -15.20 -1.97
C ALA A 94 3.44 -15.90 -3.33
N SER A 95 2.49 -16.78 -3.65
CA SER A 95 2.35 -17.41 -4.97
C SER A 95 1.02 -17.00 -5.61
N TYR A 96 1.09 -16.62 -6.89
CA TYR A 96 -0.07 -16.35 -7.74
C TYR A 96 -0.52 -17.60 -8.54
N TYR A 97 0.05 -18.78 -8.22
CA TYR A 97 -0.31 -20.09 -8.79
C TYR A 97 -0.28 -20.16 -10.32
N GLY A 98 0.60 -19.37 -10.96
CA GLY A 98 0.73 -19.28 -12.42
C GLY A 98 -0.44 -18.56 -13.12
N GLN A 99 -1.36 -17.96 -12.37
CA GLN A 99 -2.55 -17.33 -12.91
C GLN A 99 -2.28 -15.91 -13.43
N ALA A 100 -3.04 -15.48 -14.44
CA ALA A 100 -3.03 -14.11 -14.91
C ALA A 100 -3.39 -13.12 -13.79
N TYR A 101 -3.03 -11.84 -13.96
CA TYR A 101 -3.47 -10.77 -13.08
C TYR A 101 -4.97 -10.51 -13.25
N ASP A 102 -5.71 -10.57 -12.16
CA ASP A 102 -7.17 -10.52 -12.20
C ASP A 102 -7.76 -9.19 -11.68
N TYR A 103 -8.17 -8.34 -12.62
CA TYR A 103 -8.88 -7.09 -12.32
C TYR A 103 -10.28 -7.30 -11.72
N PHE A 104 -10.83 -8.53 -11.74
CA PHE A 104 -12.13 -8.91 -11.18
C PHE A 104 -12.01 -9.67 -9.85
N SER A 105 -10.79 -9.86 -9.33
CA SER A 105 -10.55 -10.53 -8.04
C SER A 105 -11.22 -9.77 -6.89
N VAL A 106 -11.88 -10.47 -5.98
CA VAL A 106 -12.44 -9.85 -4.75
C VAL A 106 -11.33 -9.27 -3.85
N MET A 107 -10.10 -9.77 -3.99
CA MET A 107 -8.91 -9.27 -3.30
C MET A 107 -8.27 -8.03 -3.97
N HIS A 108 -8.89 -7.40 -4.97
CA HIS A 108 -8.31 -6.23 -5.64
C HIS A 108 -8.89 -4.92 -5.08
N TYR A 109 -8.06 -4.03 -4.54
CA TYR A 109 -8.49 -2.68 -4.13
C TYR A 109 -9.12 -1.87 -5.26
N ASP A 110 -10.00 -0.94 -4.88
CA ASP A 110 -10.61 0.01 -5.80
C ASP A 110 -9.61 1.11 -6.25
N SER A 111 -9.96 1.79 -7.33
CA SER A 111 -9.10 2.81 -7.95
C SER A 111 -8.84 4.07 -7.12
N PHE A 112 -9.57 4.30 -6.03
CA PHE A 112 -9.50 5.45 -5.12
C PHE A 112 -9.03 5.09 -3.70
N ALA A 113 -8.73 3.81 -3.41
CA ALA A 113 -8.30 3.34 -2.09
C ALA A 113 -7.22 4.24 -1.49
N PHE A 114 -7.42 4.70 -0.24
CA PHE A 114 -6.53 5.63 0.48
C PHE A 114 -6.20 6.96 -0.24
N SER A 115 -7.10 7.46 -1.10
CA SER A 115 -6.94 8.78 -1.74
C SER A 115 -7.09 9.94 -0.72
N LYS A 116 -6.06 10.80 -0.63
CA LYS A 116 -6.11 12.02 0.20
C LYS A 116 -6.74 13.23 -0.52
N ASN A 117 -7.15 13.08 -1.78
CA ASN A 117 -7.59 14.20 -2.62
C ASN A 117 -8.76 13.87 -3.57
N GLY A 118 -9.38 12.69 -3.44
CA GLY A 118 -10.52 12.26 -4.26
C GLY A 118 -10.17 11.86 -5.69
N PHE A 119 -8.89 11.89 -6.09
CA PHE A 119 -8.43 11.37 -7.36
C PHE A 119 -7.95 9.92 -7.23
N HIS A 120 -7.90 9.20 -8.35
CA HIS A 120 -7.43 7.82 -8.38
C HIS A 120 -6.04 7.66 -7.77
N THR A 121 -5.90 6.68 -6.89
CA THR A 121 -4.62 6.20 -6.34
C THR A 121 -4.04 5.07 -7.19
N MET A 122 -4.87 4.42 -8.01
CA MET A 122 -4.47 3.31 -8.87
C MET A 122 -5.23 3.37 -10.21
N VAL A 123 -4.54 3.12 -11.32
CA VAL A 123 -5.15 3.00 -12.64
C VAL A 123 -4.66 1.75 -13.37
N ALA A 124 -5.54 1.09 -14.12
CA ALA A 124 -5.17 -0.09 -14.91
C ALA A 124 -4.51 0.31 -16.24
N ARG A 125 -3.45 -0.42 -16.64
CA ARG A 125 -2.82 -0.24 -17.97
C ARG A 125 -3.76 -0.57 -19.13
N ARG A 126 -4.81 -1.35 -18.87
CA ARG A 126 -5.99 -1.51 -19.74
C ARG A 126 -7.06 -0.52 -19.25
N PRO A 127 -7.28 0.65 -19.88
CA PRO A 127 -8.07 1.74 -19.27
C PRO A 127 -9.51 1.36 -18.91
N ALA A 128 -10.10 0.40 -19.63
CA ALA A 128 -11.43 -0.14 -19.35
C ALA A 128 -11.54 -0.86 -17.98
N MET A 129 -10.43 -1.30 -17.39
CA MET A 129 -10.37 -2.04 -16.13
C MET A 129 -10.21 -1.15 -14.89
N THR A 130 -9.85 0.13 -15.04
CA THR A 130 -9.77 1.09 -13.91
C THR A 130 -11.11 1.25 -13.19
N LYS A 131 -12.22 0.98 -13.87
CA LYS A 131 -13.59 1.00 -13.34
C LYS A 131 -14.15 -0.40 -12.97
N VAL A 132 -13.28 -1.40 -12.84
CA VAL A 132 -13.61 -2.81 -12.55
C VAL A 132 -12.90 -3.27 -11.28
N ILE A 133 -11.67 -2.80 -11.07
CA ILE A 133 -10.92 -3.03 -9.84
C ILE A 133 -11.70 -2.51 -8.62
N GLY A 134 -11.82 -3.35 -7.59
CA GLY A 134 -12.62 -3.06 -6.38
C GLY A 134 -14.14 -3.04 -6.57
N THR A 135 -14.69 -3.58 -7.66
CA THR A 135 -16.14 -3.69 -7.88
C THR A 135 -16.65 -5.14 -7.91
N ALA A 136 -15.92 -6.08 -7.32
CA ALA A 136 -16.26 -7.51 -7.30
C ALA A 136 -17.20 -7.84 -6.13
N THR A 137 -18.34 -8.44 -6.43
CA THR A 137 -19.39 -8.77 -5.43
C THR A 137 -19.41 -10.24 -4.99
N ASP A 138 -18.52 -11.06 -5.55
CA ASP A 138 -18.33 -12.50 -5.32
C ASP A 138 -16.89 -12.85 -5.76
N PHE A 139 -16.42 -14.06 -5.43
CA PHE A 139 -15.13 -14.57 -5.90
C PHE A 139 -15.05 -14.62 -7.42
N SER A 140 -13.90 -14.23 -7.98
CA SER A 140 -13.64 -14.46 -9.39
C SER A 140 -13.40 -15.96 -9.67
N PRO A 141 -13.53 -16.44 -10.92
CA PRO A 141 -13.10 -17.78 -11.30
C PRO A 141 -11.62 -18.04 -11.00
N THR A 142 -10.78 -17.00 -11.05
CA THR A 142 -9.36 -17.06 -10.72
C THR A 142 -9.14 -17.18 -9.21
N ASP A 143 -9.92 -16.50 -8.38
CA ASP A 143 -9.85 -16.60 -6.92
C ASP A 143 -10.18 -18.03 -6.46
N ILE A 144 -11.28 -18.59 -6.96
CA ILE A 144 -11.67 -19.98 -6.72
C ILE A 144 -10.59 -20.96 -7.22
N LEU A 145 -9.97 -20.70 -8.37
CA LEU A 145 -8.89 -21.53 -8.89
C LEU A 145 -7.62 -21.44 -8.01
N LYS A 146 -7.19 -20.24 -7.62
CA LYS A 146 -6.06 -20.00 -6.70
C LYS A 146 -6.28 -20.74 -5.37
N ILE A 147 -7.46 -20.61 -4.76
CA ILE A 147 -7.84 -21.31 -3.51
C ILE A 147 -7.78 -22.83 -3.71
N ASN A 148 -8.34 -23.35 -4.81
CA ASN A 148 -8.36 -24.79 -5.08
C ASN A 148 -6.95 -25.36 -5.38
N MET A 149 -6.06 -24.58 -5.99
CA MET A 149 -4.65 -24.96 -6.17
C MET A 149 -3.89 -24.95 -4.83
N MET A 150 -4.02 -23.89 -4.04
CA MET A 150 -3.39 -23.75 -2.72
C MET A 150 -3.74 -24.90 -1.77
N TYR A 151 -5.04 -25.26 -1.69
CA TYR A 151 -5.54 -26.31 -0.81
C TYR A 151 -5.59 -27.70 -1.48
N SER A 152 -5.00 -27.87 -2.66
CA SER A 152 -4.95 -29.15 -3.41
C SER A 152 -6.33 -29.82 -3.55
N CYS A 153 -7.35 -29.03 -3.89
CA CYS A 153 -8.74 -29.44 -3.97
C CYS A 153 -9.03 -30.28 -5.23
N THR A 154 -8.52 -31.51 -5.25
CA THR A 154 -8.43 -32.40 -6.41
C THR A 154 -9.73 -32.57 -7.20
N GLU A 155 -10.86 -32.81 -6.53
CA GLU A 155 -12.19 -32.93 -7.17
C GLU A 155 -12.58 -31.67 -7.97
N GLN A 156 -12.32 -30.48 -7.41
CA GLN A 156 -12.67 -29.20 -8.04
C GLN A 156 -11.69 -28.84 -9.18
N LEU A 157 -10.41 -29.16 -9.02
CA LEU A 157 -9.40 -29.02 -10.08
C LEU A 157 -9.70 -29.94 -11.27
N ALA A 158 -10.10 -31.20 -11.00
CA ALA A 158 -10.52 -32.14 -12.03
C ALA A 158 -11.78 -31.67 -12.77
N ALA A 159 -12.80 -31.17 -12.06
CA ALA A 159 -13.98 -30.60 -12.69
C ALA A 159 -13.66 -29.41 -13.61
N SER A 160 -12.76 -28.52 -13.18
CA SER A 160 -12.30 -27.38 -13.99
C SER A 160 -11.57 -27.83 -15.27
N ALA A 161 -10.72 -28.86 -15.17
CA ALA A 161 -9.97 -29.42 -16.31
C ALA A 161 -10.84 -30.21 -17.30
N VAL A 162 -12.01 -30.71 -16.88
CA VAL A 162 -13.00 -31.36 -17.78
C VAL A 162 -13.88 -30.34 -18.52
N LEU A 163 -14.05 -29.14 -17.96
CA LEU A 163 -14.85 -28.07 -18.58
C LEU A 163 -14.07 -27.20 -19.58
N THR A 164 -12.74 -27.21 -19.54
CA THR A 164 -11.94 -26.73 -20.69
C THR A 164 -12.10 -27.70 -21.87
N PRO A 165 -12.62 -27.26 -23.04
CA PRO A 165 -12.77 -28.16 -24.17
C PRO A 165 -11.40 -28.57 -24.69
N THR A 166 -11.02 -29.83 -24.47
CA THR A 166 -9.81 -30.40 -25.05
C THR A 166 -9.94 -30.41 -26.58
N ILE A 167 -9.33 -29.43 -27.26
CA ILE A 167 -9.27 -29.40 -28.73
C ILE A 167 -8.22 -30.43 -29.21
N ILE A 168 -8.52 -31.70 -28.97
CA ILE A 168 -7.95 -32.84 -29.69
C ILE A 168 -8.89 -33.14 -30.87
N GLY A 169 -9.17 -32.10 -31.65
CA GLY A 169 -9.75 -32.27 -32.98
C GLY A 169 -8.67 -32.85 -33.88
N THR A 170 -8.76 -34.14 -34.20
CA THR A 170 -7.85 -34.80 -35.13
C THR A 170 -8.14 -34.33 -36.56
N PHE A 171 -7.67 -33.13 -36.89
CA PHE A 171 -7.72 -32.59 -38.25
C PHE A 171 -6.80 -33.40 -39.16
N SER A 172 -7.37 -34.39 -39.85
CA SER A 172 -6.74 -34.99 -41.02
C SER A 172 -6.58 -33.92 -42.09
N LEU A 173 -5.34 -33.46 -42.29
CA LEU A 173 -4.97 -32.50 -43.33
C LEU A 173 -5.07 -33.14 -44.72
N SER A 174 -6.28 -33.15 -45.27
CA SER A 174 -6.51 -33.31 -46.71
C SER A 174 -6.02 -32.03 -47.39
N ALA A 175 -4.88 -32.14 -48.09
CA ALA A 175 -4.12 -30.99 -48.56
C ALA A 175 -4.63 -30.41 -49.88
N GLU A 176 -5.82 -29.81 -49.87
CA GLU A 176 -6.38 -29.02 -50.98
C GLU A 176 -7.01 -27.72 -50.48
N ASN A 177 -6.86 -26.64 -51.27
CA ASN A 177 -7.29 -25.26 -50.97
C ASN A 177 -6.58 -24.54 -49.80
N LEU A 178 -5.27 -24.26 -49.99
CA LEU A 178 -4.59 -23.22 -49.22
C LEU A 178 -4.97 -21.83 -49.78
N PRO A 179 -5.57 -20.91 -49.01
CA PRO A 179 -5.86 -19.56 -49.49
C PRO A 179 -4.57 -18.75 -49.67
N SER A 180 -4.54 -17.89 -50.69
CA SER A 180 -3.37 -17.06 -51.00
C SER A 180 -3.04 -16.10 -49.85
N ALA A 181 -1.74 -15.96 -49.52
CA ALA A 181 -1.30 -15.09 -48.44
C ALA A 181 -1.68 -13.61 -48.67
N PRO A 182 -2.14 -12.89 -47.64
CA PRO A 182 -2.45 -11.46 -47.77
C PRO A 182 -1.18 -10.66 -48.06
N GLN A 183 -1.24 -9.77 -49.05
CA GLN A 183 -0.13 -8.88 -49.37
C GLN A 183 0.07 -7.84 -48.26
N ILE A 184 1.28 -7.80 -47.70
CA ILE A 184 1.69 -6.79 -46.71
C ILE A 184 1.88 -5.45 -47.44
N PRO A 185 1.17 -4.36 -47.06
CA PRO A 185 1.41 -3.03 -47.61
C PRO A 185 2.81 -2.53 -47.23
N GLN A 186 3.52 -1.92 -48.17
CA GLN A 186 4.81 -1.26 -47.90
C GLN A 186 4.62 -0.08 -46.93
N PRO A 187 5.58 0.20 -46.01
CA PRO A 187 5.46 1.34 -45.10
C PRO A 187 5.49 2.67 -45.85
N GLY A 188 4.39 3.44 -45.77
CA GLY A 188 4.35 4.82 -46.25
C GLY A 188 5.18 5.74 -45.35
N ILE A 189 5.95 6.65 -45.94
CA ILE A 189 6.73 7.64 -45.20
C ILE A 189 5.78 8.67 -44.57
N ILE A 190 5.67 8.64 -43.24
CA ILE A 190 4.90 9.64 -42.47
C ILE A 190 5.80 10.85 -42.21
N PRO A 191 5.43 12.07 -42.64
CA PRO A 191 6.18 13.28 -42.28
C PRO A 191 6.01 13.59 -40.79
N SER A 192 7.10 13.96 -40.12
CA SER A 192 7.11 14.20 -38.67
C SER A 192 6.17 15.35 -38.26
N PRO A 193 5.34 15.18 -37.20
CA PRO A 193 4.63 16.29 -36.58
C PRO A 193 5.62 17.35 -36.06
N GLY A 194 5.34 18.63 -36.35
CA GLY A 194 6.17 19.74 -35.90
C GLY A 194 6.11 19.93 -34.37
N ILE A 195 7.25 20.29 -33.78
CA ILE A 195 7.35 20.59 -32.34
C ILE A 195 6.58 21.91 -32.06
N PRO A 196 5.60 21.93 -31.14
CA PRO A 196 4.95 23.17 -30.74
C PRO A 196 5.91 24.07 -29.94
N PRO A 197 5.84 25.40 -30.09
CA PRO A 197 6.70 26.32 -29.35
C PRO A 197 6.38 26.30 -27.84
N PRO A 198 7.37 26.57 -26.96
CA PRO A 198 7.15 26.62 -25.51
C PRO A 198 6.25 27.80 -25.12
N PRO A 199 5.48 27.68 -24.01
CA PRO A 199 4.56 28.72 -23.57
C PRO A 199 5.31 30.00 -23.14
N THR A 200 4.87 31.15 -23.66
CA THR A 200 5.45 32.46 -23.34
C THR A 200 5.24 32.82 -21.86
N ALA A 201 6.32 33.14 -21.15
CA ALA A 201 6.24 33.59 -19.77
C ALA A 201 5.63 35.00 -19.68
N LEU A 202 4.40 35.10 -19.19
CA LEU A 202 3.74 36.37 -18.86
C LEU A 202 4.31 36.93 -17.55
N GLY A 203 5.36 37.73 -17.65
CA GLY A 203 5.97 38.42 -16.51
C GLY A 203 5.08 39.52 -15.95
N GLY A 204 4.40 39.25 -14.83
CA GLY A 204 3.64 40.24 -14.06
C GLY A 204 4.38 40.72 -12.83
N THR A 205 5.09 41.86 -12.92
CA THR A 205 5.70 42.50 -11.76
C THR A 205 4.66 43.22 -10.89
N PRO A 206 4.61 43.00 -9.56
CA PRO A 206 3.74 43.78 -8.68
C PRO A 206 4.34 45.18 -8.46
N THR A 207 3.91 46.15 -9.27
CA THR A 207 4.18 47.58 -9.01
C THR A 207 3.35 48.04 -7.81
N ALA A 208 4.02 48.54 -6.77
CA ALA A 208 3.33 49.19 -5.65
C ALA A 208 2.65 50.49 -6.11
N VAL A 209 1.45 50.74 -5.60
CA VAL A 209 0.75 52.03 -5.69
C VAL A 209 0.53 52.54 -4.27
N VAL A 210 0.92 53.79 -4.02
CA VAL A 210 0.77 54.46 -2.72
C VAL A 210 -0.32 55.51 -2.84
N ASP A 211 -1.29 55.47 -1.93
CA ASP A 211 -2.28 56.51 -1.67
C ASP A 211 -2.74 56.35 -0.20
N GLY A 212 -3.06 57.39 0.57
CA GLY A 212 -3.03 58.83 0.24
C GLY A 212 -3.43 59.75 1.40
N SER A 213 -3.53 59.25 2.64
CA SER A 213 -4.29 59.91 3.72
C SER A 213 -3.65 59.75 5.10
N GLY A 214 -2.74 60.67 5.45
CA GLY A 214 -2.12 60.71 6.78
C GLY A 214 -2.93 61.49 7.81
N ARG A 215 -3.47 60.81 8.84
CA ARG A 215 -3.75 61.37 10.19
C ARG A 215 -4.06 60.29 11.24
N LEU A 216 -3.50 60.44 12.44
CA LEU A 216 -3.82 59.67 13.65
C LEU A 216 -4.88 60.43 14.49
N PRO A 217 -5.62 59.71 15.34
CA PRO A 217 -5.55 59.99 16.79
C PRO A 217 -5.54 58.70 17.66
N VAL A 218 -4.61 58.56 18.62
CA VAL A 218 -4.68 58.92 20.07
C VAL A 218 -5.33 57.86 21.00
N ILE A 219 -4.46 57.10 21.66
CA ILE A 219 -4.39 56.75 23.11
C ILE A 219 -5.69 56.57 23.91
N THR A 220 -5.83 55.39 24.54
CA THR A 220 -6.10 55.17 26.00
C THR A 220 -5.93 53.66 26.29
N GLN A 221 -5.47 53.10 27.43
CA GLN A 221 -4.54 53.37 28.54
C GLN A 221 -4.79 52.23 29.57
N MET A 222 -3.84 51.98 30.51
CA MET A 222 -4.01 51.21 31.78
C MET A 222 -4.16 49.65 31.65
N ILE A 223 -3.56 48.75 32.47
CA ILE A 223 -2.48 48.71 33.49
C ILE A 223 -1.83 47.28 33.40
N GLY A 224 -0.56 46.96 33.72
CA GLY A 224 0.64 47.77 34.01
C GLY A 224 1.49 47.28 35.21
N ALA A 225 2.72 46.81 34.95
CA ALA A 225 3.83 46.61 35.92
C ALA A 225 3.70 45.44 36.95
N THR A 226 4.78 44.78 37.38
CA THR A 226 6.00 45.34 38.04
C THR A 226 7.35 44.85 37.49
N ASN A 227 8.38 45.68 37.71
CA ASN A 227 9.79 45.39 37.40
C ASN A 227 10.52 44.77 38.61
N PHE A 228 11.73 44.25 38.38
CA PHE A 228 12.92 44.73 39.12
C PHE A 228 14.18 44.63 38.27
N ASP A 229 15.13 45.54 38.51
CA ASP A 229 16.24 45.84 37.60
C ASP A 229 17.51 45.03 37.89
N ASN A 230 18.36 44.84 36.87
CA ASN A 230 19.73 45.37 36.87
C ASN A 230 20.42 45.30 35.50
N ILE A 231 21.40 46.18 35.28
CA ILE A 231 22.23 46.24 34.07
C ILE A 231 23.62 45.69 34.37
N GLY A 232 24.14 44.81 33.50
CA GLY A 232 25.46 44.20 33.67
C GLY A 232 26.05 43.67 32.37
N MET A 233 26.46 44.55 31.46
CA MET A 233 27.21 44.13 30.26
C MET A 233 28.63 43.68 30.64
N THR A 234 28.90 42.39 30.48
CA THR A 234 30.25 41.88 30.18
C THR A 234 30.16 40.97 28.95
N VAL A 235 31.19 40.98 28.12
CA VAL A 235 31.22 40.25 26.84
C VAL A 235 31.82 38.87 27.09
N ASP A 236 31.16 37.80 26.64
CA ASP A 236 31.89 36.60 26.26
C ASP A 236 31.18 35.69 25.24
N THR A 237 32.00 35.09 24.37
CA THR A 237 31.78 33.97 23.42
C THR A 237 30.47 33.82 22.62
N ILE A 238 30.65 33.62 21.31
CA ILE A 238 29.62 33.16 20.36
C ILE A 238 29.29 31.68 20.58
N THR A 239 28.02 31.34 20.82
CA THR A 239 27.46 30.01 20.51
C THR A 239 26.11 30.14 19.81
N LYS A 240 26.02 29.67 18.56
CA LYS A 240 24.73 29.30 17.97
C LYS A 240 24.26 28.00 18.63
N PRO A 241 22.95 27.83 18.91
CA PRO A 241 22.40 26.51 19.21
C PRO A 241 22.71 25.55 18.05
N LEU A 242 23.17 24.34 18.37
CA LEU A 242 23.38 23.29 17.38
C LEU A 242 22.04 22.64 17.03
N GLU A 243 21.66 22.75 15.76
CA GLU A 243 20.49 22.13 15.16
C GLU A 243 20.71 20.60 15.06
N GLY A 244 20.09 19.81 15.96
CA GLY A 244 20.45 18.39 16.07
C GLY A 244 19.78 17.57 17.17
N SER A 245 18.50 17.77 17.44
CA SER A 245 17.72 16.86 18.31
C SER A 245 16.28 16.67 17.81
N GLU A 246 16.13 16.01 16.66
CA GLU A 246 14.82 15.47 16.27
C GLU A 246 14.38 14.45 17.34
N LEU A 247 13.25 14.73 17.99
CA LEU A 247 12.76 13.92 19.11
C LEU A 247 12.39 12.54 18.59
N CYS A 248 13.09 11.49 19.01
CA CYS A 248 12.78 10.14 18.57
C CYS A 248 11.35 9.74 18.98
N GLN A 249 10.49 9.62 17.98
CA GLN A 249 9.12 9.14 18.07
C GLN A 249 8.83 8.33 16.82
N ASP A 250 7.90 7.38 16.92
CA ASP A 250 7.39 6.69 15.75
C ASP A 250 6.49 7.63 14.94
N ARG A 251 6.59 7.58 13.62
CA ARG A 251 5.81 8.42 12.69
C ARG A 251 4.46 7.78 12.32
N THR A 252 4.14 6.63 12.90
CA THR A 252 2.82 5.97 12.84
C THR A 252 2.52 5.28 14.17
N SER A 253 1.25 5.21 14.56
CA SER A 253 0.79 4.46 15.73
C SER A 253 0.70 2.95 15.50
N LEU A 254 0.84 2.49 14.26
CA LEU A 254 0.64 1.09 13.87
C LEU A 254 1.89 0.20 14.02
N CYS A 255 3.01 0.74 14.51
CA CYS A 255 4.29 0.03 14.61
C CYS A 255 4.24 -1.28 15.41
N TRP A 256 3.26 -1.44 16.31
CA TRP A 256 3.03 -2.69 17.03
C TRP A 256 2.74 -3.90 16.11
N ARG A 257 2.22 -3.66 14.91
CA ARG A 257 1.89 -4.72 13.92
C ARG A 257 3.11 -5.40 13.29
N TRP A 258 4.29 -4.75 13.29
CA TRP A 258 5.47 -5.20 12.54
C TRP A 258 6.76 -5.24 13.38
N LEU A 259 6.66 -5.38 14.71
CA LEU A 259 7.82 -5.42 15.62
C LEU A 259 8.78 -6.59 15.35
N ASP A 260 8.27 -7.67 14.76
CA ASP A 260 9.02 -8.80 14.21
C ASP A 260 9.88 -8.39 13.00
N ARG A 261 9.35 -7.53 12.12
CA ARG A 261 9.99 -7.12 10.86
C ARG A 261 11.13 -6.12 11.04
N CYS A 262 11.28 -5.54 12.23
CA CYS A 262 12.30 -4.53 12.54
C CYS A 262 13.69 -4.86 11.95
N ARG A 263 14.17 -6.09 12.12
CA ARG A 263 15.54 -6.50 11.72
C ARG A 263 15.59 -7.36 10.44
N VAL A 264 14.54 -7.36 9.64
CA VAL A 264 14.52 -8.03 8.33
C VAL A 264 15.14 -7.10 7.30
N LEU A 265 16.15 -7.58 6.55
CA LEU A 265 17.03 -6.77 5.68
C LEU A 265 16.31 -5.80 4.73
N PHE A 266 15.14 -6.18 4.20
CA PHE A 266 14.32 -5.34 3.32
C PHE A 266 13.51 -4.29 4.10
N TYR A 267 12.84 -4.72 5.17
CA TYR A 267 11.98 -3.86 5.98
C TYR A 267 12.76 -2.92 6.91
N GLU A 268 14.00 -3.24 7.31
CA GLU A 268 14.79 -2.45 8.27
C GLU A 268 14.84 -0.94 7.90
N LYS A 269 14.92 -0.60 6.61
CA LYS A 269 14.90 0.81 6.18
C LYS A 269 13.55 1.50 6.48
N ILE A 270 12.44 0.83 6.18
CA ILE A 270 11.07 1.34 6.44
C ILE A 270 10.84 1.43 7.95
N MET A 271 11.22 0.38 8.68
CA MET A 271 11.09 0.32 10.14
C MET A 271 11.96 1.37 10.85
N ARG A 272 13.11 1.77 10.27
CA ARG A 272 13.91 2.91 10.74
C ARG A 272 13.26 4.27 10.46
N GLU A 273 12.50 4.41 9.38
CA GLU A 273 11.90 5.67 8.94
C GLU A 273 10.56 5.96 9.63
N PHE A 274 9.75 4.92 9.90
CA PHE A 274 8.41 5.04 10.48
C PHE A 274 8.31 4.54 11.93
N CYS A 275 9.13 3.56 12.32
CA CYS A 275 9.03 2.86 13.61
C CYS A 275 10.35 2.87 14.40
N GLY A 276 11.10 3.98 14.30
CA GLY A 276 12.45 4.10 14.85
C GLY A 276 12.54 4.00 16.38
N ALA A 277 11.47 4.38 17.10
CA ALA A 277 11.39 4.23 18.55
C ALA A 277 10.96 2.81 18.91
N SER A 278 9.86 2.32 18.34
CA SER A 278 9.32 0.96 18.54
C SER A 278 10.34 -0.15 18.26
N CYS A 279 11.15 -0.02 17.21
CA CYS A 279 12.21 -0.98 16.87
C CYS A 279 13.54 -0.78 17.63
N GLY A 280 13.63 0.22 18.52
CA GLY A 280 14.85 0.52 19.27
C GLY A 280 16.03 1.02 18.41
N PHE A 281 15.76 1.65 17.26
CA PHE A 281 16.79 2.18 16.38
C PHE A 281 17.38 3.51 16.85
N CYS A 282 16.67 4.22 17.73
CA CYS A 282 17.10 5.48 18.33
C CYS A 282 18.17 5.32 19.42
N LEU A 283 19.36 4.84 19.04
CA LEU A 283 20.53 4.78 19.92
C LEU A 283 21.79 5.37 19.26
N ARG A 284 21.92 6.70 19.33
CA ARG A 284 23.20 7.42 19.25
C ARG A 284 23.19 8.60 20.21
N GLY A 285 23.70 8.37 21.42
CA GLY A 285 23.70 9.38 22.50
C GLY A 285 24.68 9.11 23.66
N LEU A 286 25.62 8.17 23.51
CA LEU A 286 26.68 7.92 24.50
C LEU A 286 28.02 7.66 23.78
N PRO A 287 29.15 8.21 24.29
CA PRO A 287 30.48 7.95 23.75
C PRO A 287 31.04 6.59 24.19
N ASN A 288 31.99 6.06 23.42
CA ASN A 288 32.66 4.79 23.72
C ASN A 288 33.41 4.82 25.07
N ILE A 289 33.13 3.85 25.93
CA ILE A 289 34.06 3.35 26.95
C ILE A 289 34.25 1.85 26.69
N ALA A 290 35.49 1.37 26.84
CA ALA A 290 35.92 0.11 26.24
C ALA A 290 35.70 -1.14 27.11
N SER A 291 35.59 -2.29 26.43
CA SER A 291 36.08 -3.62 26.83
C SER A 291 35.72 -4.21 28.21
N SER A 292 35.04 -5.37 28.19
CA SER A 292 35.39 -6.64 28.90
C SER A 292 34.12 -7.41 29.34
N PRO A 293 34.10 -8.77 29.42
CA PRO A 293 32.83 -9.54 29.43
C PRO A 293 32.50 -10.31 30.74
N LYS A 294 31.29 -10.90 30.75
CA LYS A 294 30.74 -12.00 31.60
C LYS A 294 29.91 -11.65 32.85
N ALA A 295 28.59 -11.77 32.70
CA ALA A 295 27.63 -12.50 33.56
C ALA A 295 26.35 -12.66 32.69
N ARG A 296 25.59 -13.76 32.58
CA ARG A 296 25.40 -15.01 33.35
C ARG A 296 24.92 -14.83 34.79
N PHE A 297 23.59 -14.74 34.95
CA PHE A 297 22.86 -15.40 36.03
C PHE A 297 21.44 -15.75 35.57
N LEU A 298 21.00 -16.93 36.02
CA LEU A 298 19.64 -17.51 36.08
C LEU A 298 18.59 -16.96 35.10
#